data_AF-A0A970ACP8-F1
#
_entry.id   AF-A0A970ACP8-F1
#
_cell.length_a   1.000
_cell.length_b   1.000
_cell.length_c   1.000
_cell.angle_alpha   90.00
_cell.angle_beta   90.00
_cell.angle_gamma   90.00
#
_symmetry.space_group_name_H-M   'P 1'
#
loop_
_entity.id
_entity.type
_entity.pdbx_description
1 polymer ?
#
loop_
_entity_poly.entity_id
_entity_poly.type
_entity_poly.pdbx_seq_one_letter_code
_entity_poly.pdbx_strand_id
1 'polypeptide(L)'
;MLMFDPKKIEHRENFGGYRHISHTYEPGKKNIESTTIYLEMPENVVYVMQYFIWKGGRPVWQDGILISGENKAEDKRIISSGLFYSKRGTEYTADFPRLVCDKITRNTMFGLDTSMLIVGALSFPFGSEKQGGYVLYRYTVGTDSDIYSTHATLSYVHLSSPLHIPYTKTEDQILNGAYTFVDELQQHYTSYDSLAIRESNR
;
A
#
# COMPACT_ATOMS: atom_id res chain seq x y z
N MET A 1 -8.50 7.78 4.87
CA MET A 1 -7.92 6.49 5.30
C MET A 1 -8.90 5.41 4.89
N LEU A 2 -8.47 4.48 4.03
CA LEU A 2 -9.27 3.30 3.71
C LEU A 2 -8.79 2.17 4.63
N MET A 3 -9.70 1.30 5.04
CA MET A 3 -9.48 0.38 6.14
C MET A 3 -9.83 -1.01 5.64
N PHE A 4 -8.97 -1.97 5.93
CA PHE A 4 -9.23 -3.37 5.67
C PHE A 4 -10.44 -3.78 6.52
N ASP A 5 -11.48 -4.39 5.93
CA ASP A 5 -12.77 -4.64 6.60
C ASP A 5 -13.50 -3.34 7.05
N PRO A 6 -13.79 -2.37 6.14
CA PRO A 6 -14.42 -1.13 6.53
C PRO A 6 -15.92 -1.33 6.80
N LYS A 7 -16.42 -0.79 7.91
CA LYS A 7 -17.86 -0.78 8.19
C LYS A 7 -18.50 0.36 7.42
N LYS A 8 -19.31 0.02 6.41
CA LYS A 8 -20.09 0.98 5.63
C LYS A 8 -21.30 1.45 6.43
N ILE A 9 -21.40 2.77 6.63
CA ILE A 9 -22.53 3.42 7.30
C ILE A 9 -23.24 4.26 6.24
N GLU A 10 -24.53 3.96 6.03
CA GLU A 10 -25.37 4.69 5.09
C GLU A 10 -26.10 5.82 5.82
N HIS A 11 -25.92 7.05 5.33
CA HIS A 11 -26.65 8.22 5.80
C HIS A 11 -27.72 8.55 4.77
N ARG A 12 -28.96 8.68 5.24
CA ARG A 12 -30.10 9.08 4.41
C ARG A 12 -30.61 10.43 4.86
N GLU A 13 -30.52 11.41 3.97
CA GLU A 13 -31.11 12.73 4.17
C GLU A 13 -32.23 12.94 3.15
N ASN A 14 -33.41 13.32 3.64
CA ASN A 14 -34.56 13.64 2.80
C ASN A 14 -34.75 15.17 2.81
N PHE A 15 -34.56 15.80 1.66
CA PHE A 15 -34.85 17.22 1.47
C PHE A 15 -35.86 17.38 0.33
N GLY A 16 -37.07 17.82 0.68
CA GLY A 16 -38.10 18.25 -0.29
C GLY A 16 -38.23 17.36 -1.53
N GLY A 17 -38.75 16.14 -1.38
CA GLY A 17 -38.96 15.20 -2.49
C GLY A 17 -37.73 14.45 -3.00
N TYR A 18 -36.51 14.92 -2.67
CA TYR A 18 -35.26 14.26 -3.04
C TYR A 18 -34.70 13.43 -1.88
N ARG A 19 -34.17 12.25 -2.22
CA ARG A 19 -33.49 11.34 -1.29
C ARG A 19 -31.99 11.36 -1.57
N HIS A 20 -31.22 11.94 -0.67
CA HIS A 20 -29.75 11.89 -0.72
C HIS A 20 -29.26 10.70 0.12
N ILE A 21 -28.46 9.83 -0.50
CA ILE A 21 -27.82 8.70 0.19
C ILE A 21 -26.31 8.95 0.10
N SER A 22 -25.68 9.17 1.25
CA SER A 22 -24.22 9.22 1.36
C SER A 22 -23.72 8.05 2.21
N HIS A 23 -22.44 7.72 2.08
CA HIS A 23 -21.83 6.63 2.83
C HIS A 23 -20.57 7.13 3.52
N THR A 24 -20.43 6.83 4.81
CA THR A 24 -19.16 6.96 5.54
C THR A 24 -18.60 5.59 5.86
N TYR A 25 -17.28 5.49 5.98
CA TYR A 25 -16.59 4.25 6.30
C TYR A 25 -15.85 4.39 7.63
N GLU A 26 -16.15 3.49 8.57
CA GLU A 26 -15.46 3.41 9.86
C GLU A 26 -14.53 2.17 9.92
N PRO A 27 -13.49 2.20 10.77
CA PRO A 27 -12.63 1.03 10.96
C PRO A 27 -13.44 -0.17 11.47
N GLY A 28 -13.34 -1.31 10.79
CA GLY A 28 -13.86 -2.57 11.30
C GLY A 28 -12.97 -3.20 12.35
N LYS A 29 -13.19 -4.51 12.59
CA LYS A 29 -12.45 -5.27 13.61
C LYS A 29 -11.04 -5.62 13.15
N LYS A 30 -10.83 -5.67 11.85
CA LYS A 30 -9.51 -5.82 11.23
C LYS A 30 -9.08 -4.44 10.75
N ASN A 31 -7.83 -4.05 10.95
CA ASN A 31 -7.33 -2.78 10.43
C ASN A 31 -5.81 -2.72 10.44
N ILE A 32 -5.26 -1.96 9.49
CA ILE A 32 -3.84 -1.64 9.38
C ILE A 32 -3.70 -0.13 9.54
N GLU A 33 -2.86 0.29 10.48
CA GLU A 33 -2.36 1.66 10.52
C GLU A 33 -1.16 1.75 9.58
N SER A 34 -1.15 2.74 8.69
CA SER A 34 -0.08 2.97 7.74
C SER A 34 0.38 4.42 7.81
N THR A 35 1.67 4.63 7.60
CA THR A 35 2.31 5.94 7.54
C THR A 35 3.31 5.95 6.40
N THR A 36 3.14 6.88 5.47
CA THR A 36 4.15 7.17 4.45
C THR A 36 5.04 8.31 4.89
N ILE A 37 6.36 8.13 4.78
CA ILE A 37 7.36 9.20 4.97
C ILE A 37 8.06 9.43 3.64
N TYR A 38 8.09 10.68 3.19
CA TYR A 38 8.81 11.12 2.00
C TYR A 38 10.07 11.88 2.42
N LEU A 39 11.20 11.52 1.83
CA LEU A 39 12.44 12.28 1.90
C LEU A 39 12.80 12.74 0.48
N GLU A 40 12.69 14.04 0.25
CA GLU A 40 13.16 14.69 -0.97
C GLU A 40 14.67 14.88 -0.91
N MET A 41 15.34 14.48 -1.98
CA MET A 41 16.78 14.62 -2.19
C MET A 41 17.02 15.48 -3.43
N PRO A 42 18.23 16.01 -3.63
CA PRO A 42 18.59 16.69 -4.87
C PRO A 42 18.33 15.84 -6.11
N GLU A 43 18.22 16.50 -7.28
CA GLU A 43 18.04 15.85 -8.58
C GLU A 43 16.73 15.05 -8.70
N ASN A 44 15.64 15.52 -8.06
CA ASN A 44 14.31 14.89 -8.10
C ASN A 44 14.28 13.44 -7.60
N VAL A 45 15.26 13.06 -6.77
CA VAL A 45 15.32 11.75 -6.14
C VAL A 45 14.46 11.78 -4.88
N VAL A 46 13.56 10.81 -4.76
CA VAL A 46 12.66 10.68 -3.60
C VAL A 46 12.86 9.32 -2.96
N TYR A 47 13.11 9.32 -1.65
CA TYR A 47 13.01 8.13 -0.83
C TYR A 47 11.64 8.09 -0.17
N VAL A 48 10.99 6.95 -0.23
CA VAL A 48 9.68 6.75 0.39
C VAL A 48 9.75 5.55 1.31
N MET A 49 9.37 5.76 2.56
CA MET A 49 9.19 4.71 3.54
C MET A 49 7.70 4.50 3.79
N GLN A 50 7.23 3.31 3.44
CA GLN A 50 5.91 2.83 3.85
C GLN A 50 6.07 2.04 5.13
N TYR A 51 5.47 2.52 6.22
CA TYR A 51 5.47 1.86 7.52
C TYR A 51 4.05 1.45 7.89
N PHE A 52 3.85 0.21 8.34
CA PHE A 52 2.52 -0.30 8.66
C PHE A 52 2.51 -1.22 9.89
N ILE A 53 1.41 -1.18 10.65
CA ILE A 53 1.16 -1.99 11.84
C ILE A 53 -0.30 -2.48 11.83
N TRP A 54 -0.53 -3.75 12.15
CA TRP A 54 -1.88 -4.26 12.40
C TRP A 54 -2.39 -3.75 13.76
N LYS A 55 -3.50 -3.01 13.75
CA LYS A 55 -4.21 -2.58 14.96
C LYS A 55 -5.31 -3.56 15.38
N GLY A 56 -5.87 -4.26 14.40
CA GLY A 56 -6.94 -5.23 14.60
C GLY A 56 -6.90 -6.31 13.53
N GLY A 57 -7.47 -7.48 13.85
CA GLY A 57 -7.29 -8.67 13.03
C GLY A 57 -5.86 -9.21 13.13
N ARG A 58 -5.60 -10.30 12.41
CA ARG A 58 -4.27 -10.89 12.31
C ARG A 58 -3.99 -11.22 10.85
N PRO A 59 -2.78 -10.95 10.34
CA PRO A 59 -2.38 -11.41 9.04
C PRO A 59 -2.41 -12.94 8.99
N VAL A 60 -2.91 -13.47 7.89
CA VAL A 60 -2.94 -14.91 7.59
C VAL A 60 -1.72 -15.25 6.75
N TRP A 61 -1.37 -16.54 6.72
CA TRP A 61 -0.29 -17.05 5.90
C TRP A 61 -0.48 -16.67 4.43
N GLN A 62 0.57 -16.10 3.81
CA GLN A 62 0.58 -15.58 2.43
C GLN A 62 -0.27 -14.33 2.19
N ASP A 63 -0.67 -13.58 3.22
CA ASP A 63 -1.26 -12.26 2.96
C ASP A 63 -0.28 -11.38 2.16
N GLY A 64 -0.82 -10.53 1.29
CA GLY A 64 -0.04 -9.74 0.34
C GLY A 64 -0.04 -8.26 0.67
N ILE A 65 1.06 -7.59 0.34
CA ILE A 65 1.10 -6.13 0.19
C ILE A 65 1.41 -5.76 -1.25
N LEU A 66 0.90 -4.61 -1.66
CA LEU A 66 1.16 -3.99 -2.95
C LEU A 66 1.41 -2.51 -2.70
N ILE A 67 2.57 -2.02 -3.13
CA ILE A 67 2.89 -0.59 -3.13
C ILE A 67 2.96 -0.14 -4.59
N SER A 68 2.04 0.76 -4.93
CA SER A 68 1.89 1.36 -6.26
C SER A 68 1.87 2.88 -6.16
N GLY A 69 1.90 3.53 -7.32
CA GLY A 69 1.84 4.98 -7.44
C GLY A 69 3.03 5.52 -8.21
N GLU A 70 3.36 6.77 -7.92
CA GLU A 70 4.50 7.52 -8.45
C GLU A 70 4.43 7.85 -9.95
N ASN A 71 4.50 9.13 -10.28
CA ASN A 71 4.44 9.58 -11.67
C ASN A 71 5.76 9.26 -12.40
N LYS A 72 5.72 8.32 -13.36
CA LYS A 72 6.82 8.01 -14.30
C LYS A 72 8.15 7.61 -13.63
N ALA A 73 8.06 6.87 -12.53
CA ALA A 73 9.22 6.37 -11.78
C ALA A 73 9.73 5.03 -12.35
N GLU A 74 10.49 5.07 -13.46
CA GLU A 74 11.02 3.85 -14.10
C GLU A 74 12.19 3.20 -13.36
N ASP A 75 12.87 3.92 -12.48
CA ASP A 75 14.06 3.49 -11.75
C ASP A 75 13.78 3.07 -10.30
N LYS A 76 12.51 2.82 -9.96
CA LYS A 76 12.05 2.43 -8.63
C LYS A 76 12.80 1.21 -8.11
N ARG A 77 13.39 1.32 -6.91
CA ARG A 77 14.21 0.27 -6.29
C ARG A 77 14.00 0.21 -4.77
N ILE A 78 13.90 -1.01 -4.25
CA ILE A 78 13.89 -1.26 -2.81
C ILE A 78 15.29 -1.00 -2.25
N ILE A 79 15.37 -0.25 -1.16
CA ILE A 79 16.60 0.06 -0.43
C ILE A 79 16.71 -0.80 0.81
N SER A 80 15.62 -0.90 1.58
CA SER A 80 15.54 -1.71 2.79
C SER A 80 14.09 -2.10 3.05
N SER A 81 13.90 -3.22 3.74
CA SER A 81 12.58 -3.67 4.15
C SER A 81 12.72 -4.60 5.33
N GLY A 82 11.71 -4.64 6.19
CA GLY A 82 11.68 -5.58 7.30
C GLY A 82 10.29 -5.80 7.84
N LEU A 83 10.08 -6.98 8.41
CA LEU A 83 8.91 -7.34 9.20
C LEU A 83 9.32 -7.40 10.66
N PHE A 84 8.41 -6.99 11.55
CA PHE A 84 8.63 -7.05 12.98
C PHE A 84 7.38 -7.54 13.72
N TYR A 85 7.60 -8.22 14.83
CA TYR A 85 6.54 -8.70 15.70
C TYR A 85 7.06 -8.94 17.12
N SER A 86 6.16 -9.01 18.10
CA SER A 86 6.47 -9.48 19.44
C SER A 86 5.85 -10.85 19.71
N LYS A 87 6.55 -11.71 20.45
CA LYS A 87 6.02 -13.00 20.93
C LYS A 87 6.55 -13.30 22.33
N ARG A 88 5.64 -13.54 23.27
CA ARG A 88 5.96 -13.84 24.68
C ARG A 88 6.87 -12.77 25.32
N GLY A 89 6.64 -11.49 25.01
CA GLY A 89 7.42 -10.36 25.54
C GLY A 89 8.77 -10.12 24.85
N THR A 90 9.16 -10.92 23.87
CA THR A 90 10.38 -10.71 23.07
C THR A 90 10.03 -10.12 21.71
N GLU A 91 10.80 -9.13 21.27
CA GLU A 91 10.67 -8.51 19.96
C GLU A 91 11.56 -9.19 18.93
N TYR A 92 11.04 -9.37 17.72
CA TYR A 92 11.71 -10.03 16.62
C TYR A 92 11.64 -9.13 15.38
N THR A 93 12.71 -9.13 14.61
CA THR A 93 12.79 -8.54 13.29
C THR A 93 13.24 -9.60 12.30
N ALA A 94 12.71 -9.54 11.09
CA ALA A 94 13.06 -10.44 10.00
C ALA A 94 13.05 -9.67 8.68
N ASP A 95 13.82 -10.16 7.72
CA ASP A 95 13.76 -9.65 6.36
C ASP A 95 12.37 -9.88 5.76
N PHE A 96 11.96 -9.01 4.83
CA PHE A 96 10.71 -9.19 4.12
C PHE A 96 10.89 -10.27 3.04
N PRO A 97 10.34 -11.49 3.23
CA PRO A 97 10.60 -12.57 2.29
C PRO A 97 9.93 -12.31 0.95
N ARG A 98 10.65 -12.52 -0.15
CA ARG A 98 10.09 -12.48 -1.52
C ARG A 98 9.43 -11.14 -1.87
N LEU A 99 9.96 -10.06 -1.31
CA LEU A 99 9.61 -8.70 -1.73
C LEU A 99 10.28 -8.42 -3.08
N VAL A 100 9.47 -8.13 -4.09
CA VAL A 100 9.90 -7.91 -5.47
C VAL A 100 9.51 -6.50 -5.89
N CYS A 101 10.40 -5.83 -6.62
CA CYS A 101 10.10 -4.58 -7.31
C CYS A 101 10.23 -4.83 -8.80
N ASP A 102 9.11 -4.84 -9.53
CA ASP A 102 9.10 -5.21 -10.95
C ASP A 102 8.19 -4.32 -11.80
N LYS A 103 8.53 -4.22 -13.08
CA LYS A 103 7.79 -3.47 -14.09
C LYS A 103 6.66 -4.34 -14.62
N ILE A 104 5.42 -3.95 -14.34
CA ILE A 104 4.26 -4.70 -14.81
C ILE A 104 3.61 -3.94 -15.95
N THR A 105 3.58 -4.56 -17.12
CA THR A 105 2.84 -4.06 -18.29
C THR A 105 1.45 -4.67 -18.29
N ARG A 106 0.43 -3.83 -18.38
CA ARG A 106 -0.98 -4.20 -18.23
C ARG A 106 -1.77 -3.62 -19.37
N ASN A 107 -2.79 -4.34 -19.83
CA ASN A 107 -3.73 -3.81 -20.80
C ASN A 107 -4.95 -3.26 -20.05
N THR A 108 -5.17 -1.96 -20.15
CA THR A 108 -6.31 -1.26 -19.53
C THR A 108 -7.31 -0.84 -20.63
N MET A 109 -8.49 -0.36 -20.24
CA MET A 109 -9.43 0.24 -21.20
C MET A 109 -8.87 1.50 -21.89
N PHE A 110 -7.74 2.04 -21.39
CA PHE A 110 -7.03 3.19 -21.96
C PHE A 110 -5.72 2.80 -22.66
N GLY A 111 -5.50 1.50 -22.92
CA GLY A 111 -4.31 0.97 -23.58
C GLY A 111 -3.31 0.37 -22.59
N LEU A 112 -2.07 0.19 -23.05
CA LEU A 112 -1.01 -0.40 -22.23
C LEU A 112 -0.57 0.58 -21.15
N ASP A 113 -0.79 0.19 -19.90
CA ASP A 113 -0.25 0.88 -18.72
C ASP A 113 0.96 0.10 -18.21
N THR A 114 2.05 0.81 -17.96
CA THR A 114 3.28 0.18 -17.45
C THR A 114 3.73 0.89 -16.19
N SER A 115 3.68 0.17 -15.08
CA SER A 115 3.93 0.72 -13.74
C SER A 115 4.90 -0.16 -12.97
N MET A 116 5.82 0.47 -12.23
CA MET A 116 6.75 -0.21 -11.31
C MET A 116 6.06 -0.47 -9.97
N LEU A 117 5.89 -1.74 -9.62
CA LEU A 117 5.16 -2.17 -8.43
C LEU A 117 6.11 -2.85 -7.46
N ILE A 118 5.94 -2.56 -6.16
CA ILE A 118 6.57 -3.36 -5.10
C ILE A 118 5.51 -4.29 -4.54
N VAL A 119 5.79 -5.58 -4.57
CA VAL A 119 4.86 -6.64 -4.18
C VAL A 119 5.57 -7.59 -3.24
N GLY A 120 4.88 -8.03 -2.19
CA GLY A 120 5.42 -9.04 -1.29
C GLY A 120 4.33 -9.80 -0.58
N ALA A 121 4.64 -11.04 -0.20
CA ALA A 121 3.78 -11.84 0.65
C ALA A 121 4.44 -12.00 2.03
N LEU A 122 3.63 -11.89 3.08
CA LEU A 122 4.07 -11.94 4.46
C LEU A 122 3.40 -13.09 5.22
N SER A 123 4.11 -13.55 6.24
CA SER A 123 3.64 -14.58 7.16
C SER A 123 4.24 -14.30 8.52
N PHE A 124 3.41 -14.27 9.55
CA PHE A 124 3.87 -14.15 10.93
C PHE A 124 3.66 -15.45 11.70
N PRO A 125 4.54 -15.78 12.67
CA PRO A 125 4.35 -16.95 13.51
C PRO A 125 3.02 -16.90 14.26
N PHE A 126 2.38 -18.05 14.46
CA PHE A 126 1.14 -18.14 15.22
C PHE A 126 1.33 -17.58 16.64
N GLY A 127 0.33 -16.80 17.09
CA GLY A 127 0.34 -16.13 18.39
C GLY A 127 1.32 -14.96 18.50
N SER A 128 1.79 -14.42 17.38
CA SER A 128 2.51 -13.14 17.36
C SER A 128 1.56 -11.96 17.64
N GLU A 129 2.13 -10.90 18.19
CA GLU A 129 1.48 -9.65 18.55
C GLU A 129 2.29 -8.47 17.96
N LYS A 130 1.69 -7.28 17.91
CA LYS A 130 2.34 -6.06 17.37
C LYS A 130 2.99 -6.29 16.01
N GLN A 131 2.30 -7.01 15.13
CA GLN A 131 2.80 -7.31 13.79
C GLN A 131 2.85 -6.02 12.98
N GLY A 132 3.93 -5.85 12.22
CA GLY A 132 4.08 -4.72 11.33
C GLY A 132 5.27 -4.92 10.40
N GLY A 133 5.50 -3.93 9.56
CA GLY A 133 6.61 -3.93 8.65
C GLY A 133 6.87 -2.57 8.07
N TYR A 134 7.98 -2.48 7.34
CA TYR A 134 8.32 -1.31 6.56
C TYR A 134 8.95 -1.70 5.22
N VAL A 135 8.77 -0.83 4.24
CA VAL A 135 9.46 -0.88 2.96
C VAL A 135 9.98 0.52 2.64
N LEU A 136 11.30 0.65 2.58
CA LEU A 136 12.01 1.84 2.13
C LEU A 136 12.45 1.61 0.68
N TYR A 137 12.00 2.48 -0.22
CA TYR A 137 12.36 2.45 -1.63
C TYR A 137 12.72 3.85 -2.12
N ARG A 138 13.42 3.91 -3.25
CA ARG A 138 13.75 5.16 -3.92
C ARG A 138 13.26 5.14 -5.36
N TYR A 139 13.05 6.31 -5.93
CA TYR A 139 12.88 6.53 -7.36
C TYR A 139 13.22 7.98 -7.70
N THR A 140 13.43 8.22 -8.99
CA THR A 140 13.59 9.56 -9.56
C THR A 140 12.27 9.97 -10.19
N VAL A 141 11.78 11.17 -9.88
CA VAL A 141 10.55 11.70 -10.50
C VAL A 141 10.86 12.09 -11.94
N GLY A 142 10.10 11.56 -12.90
CA GLY A 142 10.28 11.81 -14.33
C GLY A 142 9.79 13.21 -14.76
N THR A 143 10.48 14.26 -14.28
CA THR A 143 10.20 15.67 -14.58
C THR A 143 11.51 16.43 -14.79
N ASP A 144 11.49 17.43 -15.68
CA ASP A 144 12.62 18.31 -15.98
C ASP A 144 12.71 19.51 -15.00
N SER A 145 11.77 19.62 -14.06
CA SER A 145 11.71 20.67 -13.04
C SER A 145 11.75 20.07 -11.63
N ASP A 146 12.26 20.82 -10.66
CA ASP A 146 12.14 20.58 -9.22
C ASP A 146 10.71 20.73 -8.67
N ILE A 147 9.77 21.22 -9.49
CA ILE A 147 8.36 21.36 -9.17
C ILE A 147 7.62 20.09 -9.60
N TYR A 148 7.23 19.27 -8.63
CA TYR A 148 6.42 18.08 -8.86
C TYR A 148 5.49 17.73 -7.69
N SER A 149 4.51 16.90 -8.02
CA SER A 149 3.69 16.15 -7.07
C SER A 149 3.81 14.66 -7.38
N THR A 150 4.01 13.86 -6.34
CA THR A 150 4.05 12.40 -6.41
C THR A 150 3.04 11.81 -5.42
N HIS A 151 2.77 10.52 -5.54
CA HIS A 151 1.87 9.81 -4.62
C HIS A 151 2.34 8.39 -4.43
N ALA A 152 1.98 7.82 -3.29
CA ALA A 152 2.21 6.42 -2.96
C ALA A 152 0.94 5.82 -2.37
N THR A 153 0.65 4.62 -2.82
CA THR A 153 -0.51 3.83 -2.43
C THR A 153 -0.03 2.51 -1.83
N LEU A 154 -0.45 2.23 -0.60
CA LEU A 154 -0.30 0.91 0.03
C LEU A 154 -1.64 0.19 -0.01
N SER A 155 -1.65 -0.98 -0.62
CA SER A 155 -2.78 -1.91 -0.67
C SER A 155 -2.43 -3.20 0.07
N TYR A 156 -3.43 -3.80 0.70
CA TYR A 156 -3.30 -5.03 1.46
C TYR A 156 -4.29 -6.08 0.95
N VAL A 157 -3.77 -7.27 0.67
CA VAL A 157 -4.52 -8.43 0.21
C VAL A 157 -4.60 -9.43 1.36
N HIS A 158 -5.79 -9.54 1.97
CA HIS A 158 -6.04 -10.57 2.97
C HIS A 158 -6.63 -11.81 2.32
N LEU A 159 -5.98 -12.95 2.53
CA LEU A 159 -6.48 -14.22 2.07
C LEU A 159 -7.49 -14.80 3.06
N SER A 160 -8.54 -15.41 2.54
CA SER A 160 -9.61 -15.99 3.36
C SER A 160 -9.19 -17.28 4.08
N SER A 161 -8.15 -17.95 3.60
CA SER A 161 -7.64 -19.23 4.11
C SER A 161 -6.10 -19.23 4.06
N PRO A 162 -5.40 -19.93 4.96
CA PRO A 162 -3.95 -20.15 4.83
C PRO A 162 -3.58 -21.16 3.73
N LEU A 163 -4.56 -21.96 3.25
CA LEU A 163 -4.38 -22.98 2.23
C LEU A 163 -5.31 -22.71 1.04
N HIS A 164 -4.73 -22.72 -0.16
CA HIS A 164 -5.43 -22.52 -1.44
C HIS A 164 -5.04 -23.65 -2.39
N ILE A 165 -6.01 -24.16 -3.15
CA ILE A 165 -5.79 -25.17 -4.19
C ILE A 165 -6.37 -24.62 -5.50
N PRO A 166 -5.57 -24.49 -6.58
CA PRO A 166 -4.14 -24.80 -6.66
C PRO A 166 -3.30 -23.82 -5.82
N TYR A 167 -2.19 -24.32 -5.27
CA TYR A 167 -1.28 -23.47 -4.50
C TYR A 167 -0.56 -22.52 -5.45
N THR A 168 -0.77 -21.22 -5.25
CA THR A 168 -0.08 -20.15 -5.97
C THR A 168 0.41 -19.15 -4.94
N LYS A 169 1.61 -18.60 -5.14
CA LYS A 169 2.14 -17.55 -4.28
C LYS A 169 1.38 -16.25 -4.53
N THR A 170 1.08 -15.51 -3.47
CA THR A 170 0.29 -14.27 -3.55
C THR A 170 1.00 -13.19 -4.36
N GLU A 171 2.31 -13.08 -4.20
CA GLU A 171 3.11 -12.16 -5.01
C GLU A 171 3.01 -12.49 -6.51
N ASP A 172 3.05 -13.77 -6.89
CA ASP A 172 2.89 -14.18 -8.29
C ASP A 172 1.48 -13.86 -8.81
N GLN A 173 0.44 -14.02 -8.00
CA GLN A 173 -0.93 -13.64 -8.39
C GLN A 173 -1.04 -12.13 -8.64
N ILE A 174 -0.49 -11.31 -7.74
CA ILE A 174 -0.48 -9.85 -7.89
C ILE A 174 0.33 -9.45 -9.13
N LEU A 175 1.50 -10.07 -9.35
CA LEU A 175 2.34 -9.81 -10.52
C LEU A 175 1.62 -10.18 -11.84
N ASN A 176 0.81 -11.24 -11.83
CA ASN A 176 -0.04 -11.65 -12.94
C ASN A 176 -1.35 -10.82 -13.06
N GLY A 177 -1.48 -9.74 -12.29
CA GLY A 177 -2.56 -8.76 -12.43
C GLY A 177 -3.74 -8.93 -11.46
N ALA A 178 -3.75 -9.94 -10.59
CA ALA A 178 -4.78 -10.06 -9.56
C ALA A 178 -4.73 -8.87 -8.59
N TYR A 179 -5.89 -8.52 -8.00
CA TYR A 179 -6.02 -7.54 -6.90
C TYR A 179 -5.66 -6.08 -7.23
N THR A 180 -5.18 -5.77 -8.43
CA THR A 180 -4.63 -4.43 -8.75
C THR A 180 -5.65 -3.32 -9.03
N PHE A 181 -6.93 -3.65 -9.23
CA PHE A 181 -8.02 -2.69 -9.48
C PHE A 181 -9.17 -2.87 -8.49
N VAL A 182 -8.84 -3.29 -7.27
CA VAL A 182 -9.81 -3.47 -6.21
C VAL A 182 -9.61 -2.34 -5.22
N ASP A 183 -10.36 -1.26 -5.39
CA ASP A 183 -10.31 -0.07 -4.51
C ASP A 183 -10.50 -0.44 -3.04
N GLU A 184 -11.21 -1.53 -2.77
CA GLU A 184 -11.47 -2.07 -1.43
C GLU A 184 -10.20 -2.62 -0.73
N LEU A 185 -9.11 -2.85 -1.48
CA LEU A 185 -7.83 -3.33 -0.95
C LEU A 185 -6.86 -2.19 -0.63
N GLN A 186 -7.10 -0.99 -1.15
CA GLN A 186 -6.29 0.18 -0.85
C GLN A 186 -6.43 0.56 0.62
N GLN A 187 -5.32 0.65 1.35
CA GLN A 187 -5.29 0.97 2.77
C GLN A 187 -4.85 2.41 2.99
N HIS A 188 -3.83 2.83 2.25
CA HIS A 188 -3.22 4.12 2.45
C HIS A 188 -2.93 4.76 1.11
N TYR A 189 -3.31 6.04 0.98
CA TYR A 189 -2.95 6.89 -0.13
C TYR A 189 -2.41 8.18 0.43
N THR A 190 -1.27 8.57 -0.09
CA THR A 190 -0.61 9.81 0.29
C THR A 190 -0.07 10.46 -0.94
N SER A 191 -0.16 11.79 -1.00
CA SER A 191 0.53 12.60 -1.98
C SER A 191 1.64 13.40 -1.29
N TYR A 192 2.66 13.70 -2.06
CA TYR A 192 3.76 14.57 -1.66
C TYR A 192 4.00 15.60 -2.74
N ASP A 193 3.88 16.86 -2.32
CA ASP A 193 4.28 18.02 -3.08
C ASP A 193 5.73 18.37 -2.73
N SER A 194 6.56 18.58 -3.75
CA SER A 194 7.97 18.98 -3.64
C SER A 194 8.17 20.23 -2.76
N LEU A 195 9.39 20.50 -2.33
CA LEU A 195 9.69 21.75 -1.63
C LEU A 195 9.47 22.97 -2.53
N ALA A 196 9.91 22.90 -3.79
CA ALA A 196 9.77 23.99 -4.75
C ALA A 196 8.30 24.39 -5.01
N ILE A 197 7.38 23.42 -5.15
CA ILE A 197 5.96 23.74 -5.35
C ILE A 197 5.34 24.37 -4.09
N ARG A 198 5.76 23.97 -2.89
CA ARG A 198 5.27 24.55 -1.62
C ARG A 198 5.75 25.99 -1.43
N GLU A 199 6.96 26.28 -1.89
CA GLU A 199 7.52 27.64 -1.87
C GLU A 199 6.85 28.53 -2.91
N SER A 200 6.56 28.01 -4.11
CA SER A 200 5.83 28.76 -5.14
C SER A 200 4.38 29.10 -4.76
N ASN A 201 3.78 28.33 -3.86
CA ASN A 201 2.41 28.52 -3.39
C ASN A 201 2.30 29.36 -2.11
N ARG A 202 3.42 29.85 -1.57
CA ARG A 202 3.48 30.76 -0.42
C ARG A 202 3.54 32.22 -0.84
#